data_AF-U2CKS1-F1
#
_entry.id   AF-U2CKS1-F1
#
_cell.length_a   1.000
_cell.length_b   1.000
_cell.length_c   1.000
_cell.angle_alpha   90.00
_cell.angle_beta   90.00
_cell.angle_gamma   90.00
#
_symmetry.space_group_name_H-M   'P 1'
#
loop_
_entity.id
_entity.type
_entity.pdbx_description
1 polymer ?
#
loop_
_entity_poly.entity_id
_entity_poly.type
_entity_poly.pdbx_seq_one_letter_code
_entity_poly.pdbx_strand_id
1 'polypeptide(L)'
;MKVYISGKISGLDFEEVKKRFLEAEEFLESLGIQAVNPLNNGLSVDDDWIKHLCRDIELLHECNYIYMMDGWQDSVGACVEYDFAIRTGKTVLFASNIIRNQGIVLKIENAIHEVTGLRLNQYNTKSRKRDGFFARMLFVYHCRREKMKLVDIAKYIHRDHSSMLHFLNKYNDEVRYNEFFRVMAERVNNILNITSK
;
A
#
# COMPACT_ATOMS: atom_id res chain seq x y z
N MET A 1 -6.19 14.34 -1.99
CA MET A 1 -6.18 13.24 -2.97
C MET A 1 -7.53 12.55 -2.87
N LYS A 2 -8.26 12.40 -3.98
CA LYS A 2 -9.62 11.82 -3.98
C LYS A 2 -9.59 10.41 -4.61
N VAL A 3 -10.06 9.41 -3.87
CA VAL A 3 -10.01 7.98 -4.23
C VAL A 3 -11.42 7.42 -4.23
N TYR A 4 -11.86 6.87 -5.35
CA TYR A 4 -13.14 6.17 -5.46
C TYR A 4 -13.00 4.71 -4.99
N ILE A 5 -13.93 4.22 -4.18
CA ILE A 5 -13.94 2.84 -3.68
C ILE A 5 -14.76 1.97 -4.64
N SER A 6 -14.16 0.92 -5.16
CA SER A 6 -14.78 -0.01 -6.10
C SER A 6 -14.74 -1.43 -5.56
N GLY A 7 -15.91 -2.09 -5.53
CA GLY A 7 -16.07 -3.40 -4.93
C GLY A 7 -17.34 -4.11 -5.38
N LYS A 8 -17.53 -5.34 -4.89
CA LYS A 8 -18.75 -6.11 -5.17
C LYS A 8 -19.90 -5.65 -4.27
N ILE A 9 -21.04 -5.38 -4.89
CA ILE A 9 -22.30 -5.03 -4.21
C ILE A 9 -23.37 -6.06 -4.56
N SER A 10 -23.65 -6.26 -5.86
CA SER A 10 -24.69 -7.17 -6.33
C SER A 10 -24.47 -8.62 -5.87
N GLY A 11 -25.53 -9.21 -5.31
CA GLY A 11 -25.54 -10.59 -4.82
C GLY A 11 -24.94 -10.80 -3.43
N LEU A 12 -24.64 -9.74 -2.70
CA LEU A 12 -24.24 -9.77 -1.30
C LEU A 12 -25.36 -9.21 -0.41
N ASP A 13 -25.32 -9.56 0.88
CA ASP A 13 -26.19 -8.95 1.88
C ASP A 13 -25.87 -7.45 2.04
N PHE A 14 -26.90 -6.62 2.15
CA PHE A 14 -26.72 -5.17 2.14
C PHE A 14 -25.98 -4.64 3.38
N GLU A 15 -26.18 -5.25 4.55
CA GLU A 15 -25.43 -4.87 5.76
C GLU A 15 -23.97 -5.29 5.65
N GLU A 16 -23.68 -6.45 5.05
CA GLU A 16 -22.30 -6.85 4.72
C GLU A 16 -21.64 -5.83 3.78
N VAL A 17 -22.33 -5.44 2.71
CA VAL A 17 -21.83 -4.43 1.77
C VAL A 17 -21.53 -3.11 2.49
N LYS A 18 -22.50 -2.59 3.25
CA LYS A 18 -22.33 -1.33 3.98
C LYS A 18 -21.14 -1.37 4.91
N LYS A 19 -20.98 -2.45 5.69
CA LYS A 19 -19.85 -2.64 6.58
C LYS A 19 -18.52 -2.63 5.83
N ARG A 20 -18.40 -3.41 4.76
CA ARG A 20 -17.14 -3.52 3.99
C ARG A 20 -16.73 -2.21 3.34
N PHE A 21 -17.68 -1.46 2.80
CA PHE A 21 -17.40 -0.17 2.17
C PHE A 21 -17.07 0.91 3.21
N LEU A 22 -17.74 0.91 4.37
CA LEU A 22 -17.40 1.80 5.49
C LEU A 22 -15.98 1.52 6.01
N GLU A 23 -15.61 0.26 6.22
CA GLU A 23 -14.26 -0.11 6.64
C GLU A 23 -13.18 0.37 5.64
N ALA A 24 -13.46 0.26 4.34
CA ALA A 24 -12.56 0.77 3.29
C ALA A 24 -12.47 2.31 3.30
N GLU A 25 -13.59 3.00 3.52
CA GLU A 25 -13.67 4.44 3.66
C GLU A 25 -12.87 4.93 4.87
N GLU A 26 -13.15 4.39 6.06
CA GLU A 26 -12.42 4.71 7.30
C GLU A 26 -10.92 4.43 7.18
N PHE A 27 -10.55 3.32 6.53
CA PHE A 27 -9.15 2.99 6.28
C PHE A 27 -8.47 4.07 5.42
N LEU A 28 -9.07 4.47 4.31
CA LEU A 28 -8.51 5.51 3.44
C LEU A 28 -8.45 6.86 4.16
N GLU A 29 -9.50 7.23 4.89
CA GLU A 29 -9.55 8.47 5.67
C GLU A 29 -8.50 8.52 6.78
N SER A 30 -8.21 7.39 7.44
CA SER A 30 -7.14 7.29 8.44
C SER A 30 -5.75 7.60 7.87
N LEU A 31 -5.58 7.47 6.55
CA LEU A 31 -4.37 7.83 5.81
C LEU A 31 -4.38 9.29 5.31
N GLY A 32 -5.40 10.08 5.68
CA GLY A 32 -5.60 11.45 5.20
C GLY A 32 -6.07 11.54 3.75
N ILE A 33 -6.69 10.48 3.23
CA ILE A 33 -7.18 10.39 1.86
C ILE A 33 -8.68 10.68 1.86
N GLN A 34 -9.14 11.49 0.91
CA GLN A 34 -10.57 11.72 0.72
C GLN A 34 -11.16 10.54 -0.05
N ALA A 35 -11.91 9.69 0.63
CA ALA A 35 -12.62 8.57 0.02
C ALA A 35 -13.92 9.04 -0.67
N VAL A 36 -14.33 8.31 -1.71
CA VAL A 36 -15.64 8.45 -2.36
C VAL A 36 -16.29 7.08 -2.38
N ASN A 37 -17.32 6.93 -1.57
CA ASN A 37 -18.05 5.69 -1.39
C ASN A 37 -19.29 5.65 -2.31
N PRO A 38 -19.43 4.67 -3.22
CA PRO A 38 -20.58 4.57 -4.12
C PRO A 38 -21.92 4.35 -3.41
N LEU A 39 -21.90 3.86 -2.16
CA LEU A 39 -23.14 3.75 -1.37
C LEU A 39 -23.76 5.13 -1.06
N ASN A 40 -23.00 6.21 -1.24
CA ASN A 40 -23.44 7.60 -1.07
C ASN A 40 -23.70 8.30 -2.42
N ASN A 41 -24.00 7.56 -3.49
CA ASN A 41 -24.20 8.13 -4.83
C ASN A 41 -25.50 8.93 -5.02
N GLY A 42 -26.40 8.87 -4.04
CA GLY A 42 -27.64 9.65 -3.97
C GLY A 42 -28.86 8.98 -4.61
N LEU A 43 -28.71 7.75 -5.12
CA LEU A 43 -29.81 6.95 -5.64
C LEU A 43 -30.40 6.04 -4.55
N SER A 44 -31.65 5.61 -4.73
CA SER A 44 -32.29 4.62 -3.88
C SER A 44 -31.69 3.24 -4.16
N VAL A 45 -31.68 2.34 -3.17
CA VAL A 45 -31.22 0.94 -3.36
C VAL A 45 -32.09 0.19 -4.38
N ASP A 46 -33.34 0.62 -4.57
CA ASP A 46 -34.29 0.03 -5.51
C ASP A 46 -34.15 0.58 -6.95
N ASP A 47 -33.27 1.55 -7.19
CA ASP A 47 -33.05 2.09 -8.53
C ASP A 47 -32.38 1.06 -9.46
N ASP A 48 -32.61 1.22 -10.76
CA ASP A 48 -32.06 0.31 -11.77
C ASP A 48 -30.52 0.24 -11.67
N TRP A 49 -29.97 -0.97 -11.72
CA TRP A 49 -28.53 -1.21 -11.65
C TRP A 49 -27.71 -0.34 -12.61
N ILE A 50 -28.21 -0.11 -13.83
CA ILE A 50 -27.53 0.73 -14.82
C ILE A 50 -27.47 2.21 -14.41
N LYS A 51 -28.48 2.71 -13.69
CA LYS A 51 -28.48 4.10 -13.18
C LYS A 51 -27.41 4.26 -12.10
N HIS A 52 -27.30 3.28 -11.20
CA HIS A 52 -26.20 3.24 -10.22
C HIS A 52 -24.85 3.26 -10.91
N LEU A 53 -24.61 2.35 -11.87
CA LEU A 53 -23.34 2.29 -12.58
C LEU A 53 -22.98 3.60 -13.30
N CYS A 54 -23.94 4.24 -13.97
CA CYS A 54 -23.71 5.54 -14.60
C CYS A 54 -23.31 6.60 -13.59
N ARG A 55 -24.02 6.67 -12.45
CA ARG A 55 -23.72 7.64 -11.39
C ARG A 55 -22.36 7.38 -10.73
N ASP A 56 -22.03 6.11 -10.53
CA ASP A 56 -20.76 5.65 -10.00
C ASP A 56 -19.59 6.03 -10.91
N ILE A 57 -19.76 5.92 -12.24
CA ILE A 57 -18.78 6.41 -13.22
C ILE A 57 -18.61 7.94 -13.13
N GLU A 58 -19.68 8.71 -12.93
CA GLU A 58 -19.57 10.16 -12.72
C GLU A 58 -18.77 10.49 -11.45
N LEU A 59 -19.01 9.78 -10.35
CA LEU A 59 -18.23 9.94 -9.11
C LEU A 59 -16.75 9.57 -9.31
N LEU A 60 -16.49 8.47 -10.01
CA LEU A 60 -15.14 8.02 -10.36
C LEU A 60 -14.44 9.00 -11.32
N HIS A 61 -15.17 9.66 -12.22
CA HIS A 61 -14.62 10.66 -13.14
C HIS A 61 -13.92 11.79 -12.37
N GLU A 62 -14.54 12.27 -11.29
CA GLU A 62 -14.03 13.31 -10.39
C GLU A 62 -12.84 12.88 -9.52
N CYS A 63 -12.45 11.60 -9.57
CA CYS A 63 -11.36 11.03 -8.79
C CYS A 63 -10.10 10.80 -9.64
N ASN A 64 -8.92 10.95 -9.06
CA ASN A 64 -7.65 10.64 -9.75
C ASN A 64 -7.20 9.19 -9.55
N TYR A 65 -7.84 8.50 -8.60
CA TYR A 65 -7.47 7.17 -8.13
C TYR A 65 -8.74 6.34 -7.90
N ILE A 66 -8.58 5.03 -8.05
CA ILE A 66 -9.59 4.03 -7.71
C ILE A 66 -8.97 3.00 -6.76
N TYR A 67 -9.69 2.67 -5.70
CA TYR A 67 -9.34 1.62 -4.74
C TYR A 67 -10.21 0.39 -5.01
N MET A 68 -9.59 -0.67 -5.51
CA MET A 68 -10.22 -1.94 -5.82
C MET A 68 -10.19 -2.84 -4.59
N MET A 69 -11.37 -3.08 -4.01
CA MET A 69 -11.55 -3.99 -2.88
C MET A 69 -11.29 -5.45 -3.29
N ASP A 70 -11.02 -6.32 -2.32
CA ASP A 70 -10.85 -7.74 -2.60
C ASP A 70 -12.14 -8.38 -3.14
N GLY A 71 -11.99 -9.22 -4.16
CA GLY A 71 -13.11 -9.84 -4.89
C GLY A 71 -13.76 -8.93 -5.95
N TRP A 72 -13.14 -7.80 -6.31
CA TRP A 72 -13.67 -6.91 -7.35
C TRP A 72 -13.86 -7.60 -8.71
N GLN A 73 -13.04 -8.61 -9.04
CA GLN A 73 -13.13 -9.34 -10.31
C GLN A 73 -14.48 -10.07 -10.48
N ASP A 74 -15.16 -10.39 -9.38
CA ASP A 74 -16.45 -11.07 -9.38
C ASP A 74 -17.64 -10.10 -9.45
N SER A 75 -17.36 -8.80 -9.66
CA SER A 75 -18.36 -7.72 -9.75
C SER A 75 -18.31 -7.10 -11.14
N VAL A 76 -19.40 -7.24 -11.90
CA VAL A 76 -19.53 -6.63 -13.23
C VAL A 76 -19.33 -5.12 -13.17
N GLY A 77 -19.94 -4.45 -12.18
CA GLY A 77 -19.79 -3.00 -11.99
C GLY A 77 -18.33 -2.59 -11.72
N ALA A 78 -17.65 -3.29 -10.79
CA ALA A 78 -16.27 -2.99 -10.45
C ALA A 78 -15.30 -3.25 -11.63
N CYS A 79 -15.57 -4.27 -12.45
CA CYS A 79 -14.81 -4.51 -13.68
C CYS A 79 -14.98 -3.37 -14.70
N VAL A 80 -16.19 -2.84 -14.88
CA VAL A 80 -16.44 -1.69 -15.75
C VAL A 80 -15.73 -0.43 -15.23
N GLU A 81 -15.79 -0.17 -13.92
CA GLU A 81 -15.10 0.95 -13.28
C GLU A 81 -13.57 0.84 -13.39
N TYR A 82 -13.03 -0.38 -13.24
CA TYR A 82 -11.61 -0.66 -13.48
C TYR A 82 -11.21 -0.33 -14.91
N ASP A 83 -11.97 -0.82 -15.90
CA ASP A 83 -11.70 -0.54 -17.31
C ASP A 83 -11.78 0.96 -17.62
N PHE A 84 -12.76 1.66 -17.04
CA PHE A 84 -12.87 3.11 -17.14
C PHE A 84 -11.63 3.81 -16.56
N ALA A 85 -11.19 3.41 -15.36
CA ALA A 85 -10.02 3.97 -14.70
C ALA A 85 -8.74 3.78 -15.54
N ILE A 86 -8.52 2.58 -16.08
CA ILE A 86 -7.38 2.28 -16.95
C ILE A 86 -7.42 3.14 -18.22
N ARG A 87 -8.57 3.17 -18.91
CA ARG A 87 -8.72 3.90 -20.19
C ARG A 87 -8.64 5.42 -20.03
N THR A 88 -8.92 5.94 -18.84
CA THR A 88 -8.84 7.38 -18.52
C THR A 88 -7.55 7.76 -17.79
N GLY A 89 -6.59 6.83 -17.63
CA GLY A 89 -5.28 7.12 -17.04
C GLY A 89 -5.30 7.35 -15.52
N LYS A 90 -6.34 6.91 -14.82
CA LYS A 90 -6.43 6.98 -13.35
C LYS A 90 -5.51 5.92 -12.72
N THR A 91 -5.05 6.20 -11.50
CA THR A 91 -4.18 5.26 -10.78
C THR A 91 -5.01 4.23 -10.01
N VAL A 92 -4.74 2.95 -10.23
CA VAL A 92 -5.43 1.84 -9.56
C VAL A 92 -4.67 1.38 -8.31
N LEU A 93 -5.38 1.30 -7.18
CA LEU A 93 -4.90 0.82 -5.89
C LEU A 93 -5.64 -0.48 -5.55
N PHE A 94 -4.94 -1.59 -5.37
CA PHE A 94 -5.59 -2.86 -4.99
C PHE A 94 -5.46 -3.10 -3.48
N ALA A 95 -6.57 -3.46 -2.82
CA ALA A 95 -6.64 -3.79 -1.39
C ALA A 95 -5.61 -4.87 -1.01
N SER A 96 -5.64 -6.03 -1.70
CA SER A 96 -4.65 -7.10 -1.55
C SER A 96 -3.18 -6.64 -1.61
N ASN A 97 -2.84 -5.71 -2.51
CA ASN A 97 -1.48 -5.18 -2.61
C ASN A 97 -1.12 -4.27 -1.42
N ILE A 98 -2.08 -3.47 -0.95
CA ILE A 98 -1.87 -2.59 0.21
C ILE A 98 -1.69 -3.42 1.48
N ILE A 99 -2.58 -4.39 1.72
CA ILE A 99 -2.51 -5.30 2.87
C ILE A 99 -1.21 -6.09 2.85
N ARG A 100 -0.83 -6.65 1.69
CA ARG A 100 0.44 -7.36 1.52
C ARG A 100 1.63 -6.46 1.86
N ASN A 101 1.67 -5.24 1.31
CA ASN A 101 2.78 -4.31 1.56
C ASN A 101 2.86 -3.90 3.03
N GLN A 102 1.73 -3.65 3.69
CA GLN A 102 1.70 -3.34 5.13
C GLN A 102 2.22 -4.50 5.97
N GLY A 103 1.79 -5.74 5.68
CA GLY A 103 2.29 -6.93 6.36
C GLY A 103 3.81 -7.12 6.19
N ILE A 104 4.33 -6.88 4.99
CA ILE A 104 5.78 -6.90 4.73
C ILE A 104 6.49 -5.81 5.54
N VAL A 105 6.00 -4.58 5.49
CA VAL A 105 6.61 -3.43 6.19
C VAL A 105 6.64 -3.66 7.70
N LEU A 106 5.55 -4.14 8.29
CA LEU A 106 5.47 -4.42 9.73
C LEU A 106 6.49 -5.48 10.17
N LYS A 107 6.61 -6.58 9.40
CA LYS A 107 7.61 -7.63 9.67
C LYS A 107 9.03 -7.08 9.62
N ILE A 108 9.35 -6.28 8.59
CA ILE A 108 10.68 -5.70 8.39
C ILE A 108 10.99 -4.64 9.45
N GLU A 109 10.04 -3.76 9.76
CA GLU A 109 10.21 -2.74 10.79
C GLU A 109 10.49 -3.39 12.16
N ASN A 110 9.74 -4.42 12.53
CA ASN A 110 9.95 -5.12 13.80
C ASN A 110 11.34 -5.77 13.87
N ALA A 111 11.79 -6.43 12.80
CA ALA A 111 13.13 -7.03 12.76
C ALA A 111 14.25 -5.96 12.85
N ILE A 112 14.10 -4.82 12.17
CA ILE A 112 15.05 -3.70 12.27
C ILE A 112 15.02 -3.10 13.68
N HIS A 113 13.83 -2.95 14.28
CA HIS A 113 13.67 -2.43 15.62
C HIS A 113 14.35 -3.33 16.66
N GLU A 114 14.18 -4.66 16.56
CA GLU A 114 14.82 -5.61 17.46
C GLU A 114 16.36 -5.56 17.40
N VAL A 115 16.92 -5.38 16.21
CA VAL A 115 18.38 -5.35 16.03
C VAL A 115 19.00 -3.99 16.36
N THR A 116 18.31 -2.90 16.04
CA THR A 116 18.88 -1.53 16.06
C THR A 116 18.29 -0.61 17.11
N GLY A 117 17.14 -0.95 17.70
CA GLY A 117 16.34 -0.09 18.57
C GLY A 117 15.57 1.02 17.83
N LEU A 118 15.75 1.18 16.52
CA LEU A 118 15.13 2.24 15.75
C LEU A 118 13.74 1.86 15.23
N ARG A 119 12.79 2.79 15.28
CA ARG A 119 11.46 2.72 14.65
C ARG A 119 11.44 3.43 13.30
N LEU A 120 10.48 3.10 12.43
CA LEU A 120 10.40 3.66 11.08
C LEU A 120 10.40 5.19 11.07
N ASN A 121 9.70 5.83 12.01
CA ASN A 121 9.65 7.28 12.16
C ASN A 121 11.02 7.94 12.51
N GLN A 122 12.01 7.17 12.97
CA GLN A 122 13.34 7.68 13.29
C GLN A 122 14.28 7.65 12.07
N TYR A 123 14.06 6.73 11.12
CA TYR A 123 14.90 6.58 9.93
C TYR A 123 14.21 6.96 8.61
N ASN A 124 12.91 7.26 8.59
CA ASN A 124 12.23 7.90 7.46
C ASN A 124 12.50 9.42 7.34
N THR A 125 13.36 9.96 8.21
CA THR A 125 13.73 11.38 8.22
C THR A 125 14.84 11.69 7.20
N LYS A 126 15.08 12.98 6.96
CA LYS A 126 16.21 13.46 6.13
C LYS A 126 17.58 13.28 6.79
N SER A 127 17.63 12.88 8.06
CA SER A 127 18.87 12.66 8.82
C SER A 127 19.83 11.71 8.09
N ARG A 128 21.10 12.08 8.06
CA ARG A 128 22.19 11.30 7.44
C ARG A 128 23.08 10.59 8.47
N LYS A 129 22.66 10.56 9.74
CA LYS A 129 23.38 9.79 10.77
C LYS A 129 23.52 8.33 10.35
N ARG A 130 24.66 7.73 10.67
CA ARG A 130 25.05 6.39 10.24
C ARG A 130 23.96 5.34 10.55
N ASP A 131 23.44 5.33 11.77
CA ASP A 131 22.49 4.30 12.19
C ASP A 131 21.15 4.40 11.43
N GLY A 132 20.64 5.61 11.24
CA GLY A 132 19.46 5.84 10.40
C GLY A 132 19.72 5.56 8.91
N PHE A 133 20.96 5.73 8.44
CA PHE A 133 21.35 5.37 7.08
C PHE A 133 21.35 3.84 6.89
N PHE A 134 21.93 3.09 7.83
CA PHE A 134 21.92 1.63 7.81
C PHE A 134 20.51 1.05 7.95
N ALA A 135 19.69 1.59 8.86
CA ALA A 135 18.29 1.17 8.99
C ALA A 135 17.50 1.37 7.68
N ARG A 136 17.68 2.50 6.98
CA ARG A 136 17.09 2.70 5.65
C ARG A 136 17.56 1.69 4.61
N MET A 137 18.86 1.37 4.57
CA MET A 137 19.38 0.37 3.63
C MET A 137 18.79 -1.02 3.90
N LEU A 138 18.75 -1.44 5.17
CA LEU A 138 18.15 -2.71 5.59
C LEU A 138 16.68 -2.76 5.17
N PHE A 139 15.91 -1.71 5.50
CA PHE A 139 14.50 -1.61 5.15
C PHE A 139 14.28 -1.75 3.63
N VAL A 140 14.98 -0.96 2.83
CA VAL A 140 14.83 -0.95 1.37
C VAL A 140 15.26 -2.28 0.75
N TYR A 141 16.37 -2.86 1.21
CA TYR A 141 16.85 -4.16 0.73
C TYR A 141 15.83 -5.26 1.00
N HIS A 142 15.33 -5.38 2.22
CA HIS A 142 14.38 -6.43 2.58
C HIS A 142 13.01 -6.22 1.94
N CYS A 143 12.49 -4.99 1.85
CA CYS A 143 11.25 -4.72 1.12
C CYS A 143 11.38 -5.11 -0.35
N ARG A 144 12.55 -4.86 -0.97
CA ARG A 144 12.78 -5.23 -2.36
C ARG A 144 12.89 -6.74 -2.55
N ARG A 145 13.48 -7.45 -1.58
CA ARG A 145 13.54 -8.93 -1.57
C ARG A 145 12.15 -9.57 -1.53
N GLU A 146 11.22 -8.94 -0.82
CA GLU A 146 9.78 -9.29 -0.82
C GLU A 146 9.01 -8.81 -2.06
N LYS A 147 9.72 -8.36 -3.10
CA LYS A 147 9.18 -7.90 -4.39
C LYS A 147 8.30 -6.64 -4.31
N MET A 148 8.45 -5.80 -3.29
CA MET A 148 7.80 -4.48 -3.28
C MET A 148 8.37 -3.58 -4.39
N LYS A 149 7.52 -2.74 -4.99
CA LYS A 149 7.95 -1.75 -5.99
C LYS A 149 8.70 -0.60 -5.32
N LEU A 150 9.76 -0.09 -5.94
CA LEU A 150 10.58 0.99 -5.37
C LEU A 150 9.77 2.25 -5.07
N VAL A 151 8.77 2.56 -5.91
CA VAL A 151 7.85 3.69 -5.71
C VAL A 151 7.03 3.53 -4.43
N ASP A 152 6.66 2.31 -4.05
CA ASP A 152 5.91 2.06 -2.82
C ASP A 152 6.82 2.08 -1.59
N ILE A 153 8.04 1.52 -1.70
CA ILE A 153 9.05 1.60 -0.63
C ILE A 153 9.43 3.05 -0.32
N ALA A 154 9.60 3.87 -1.36
CA ALA A 154 9.92 5.29 -1.27
C ALA A 154 8.91 6.08 -0.42
N LYS A 155 7.63 5.71 -0.47
CA LYS A 155 6.56 6.33 0.35
C LYS A 155 6.80 6.10 1.85
N TYR A 156 7.23 4.90 2.27
CA TYR A 156 7.46 4.60 3.69
C TYR A 156 8.67 5.32 4.29
N ILE A 157 9.72 5.55 3.48
CA ILE A 157 10.95 6.18 3.96
C ILE A 157 11.06 7.67 3.61
N HIS A 158 10.01 8.25 3.03
CA HIS A 158 9.90 9.66 2.62
C HIS A 158 11.10 10.16 1.79
N ARG A 159 11.51 9.37 0.80
CA ARG A 159 12.62 9.69 -0.11
C ARG A 159 12.25 9.40 -1.55
N ASP A 160 13.01 10.00 -2.47
CA ASP A 160 12.80 9.84 -3.90
C ASP A 160 13.22 8.45 -4.41
N HIS A 161 12.79 8.11 -5.62
CA HIS A 161 13.09 6.83 -6.24
C HIS A 161 14.59 6.56 -6.42
N SER A 162 15.40 7.58 -6.74
CA SER A 162 16.85 7.40 -6.94
C SER A 162 17.58 7.05 -5.65
N SER A 163 17.10 7.56 -4.51
CA SER A 163 17.57 7.14 -3.19
C SER A 163 17.41 5.63 -2.97
N MET A 164 16.33 5.01 -3.48
CA MET A 164 16.12 3.56 -3.31
C MET A 164 17.22 2.76 -4.02
N LEU A 165 17.53 3.15 -5.25
CA LEU A 165 18.59 2.53 -6.05
C LEU A 165 19.95 2.70 -5.38
N HIS A 166 20.23 3.89 -4.84
CA HIS A 166 21.45 4.14 -4.09
C HIS A 166 21.59 3.20 -2.88
N PHE A 167 20.53 3.04 -2.08
CA PHE A 167 20.55 2.14 -0.93
C PHE A 167 20.77 0.67 -1.33
N LEU A 168 20.10 0.20 -2.39
CA LEU A 168 20.27 -1.17 -2.88
C LEU A 168 21.68 -1.45 -3.38
N ASN A 169 22.25 -0.54 -4.17
CA ASN A 169 23.60 -0.69 -4.70
C ASN A 169 24.63 -0.72 -3.55
N LYS A 170 24.47 0.18 -2.57
CA LYS A 170 25.41 0.30 -1.46
C LYS A 170 25.31 -0.83 -0.44
N TYR A 171 24.14 -1.48 -0.33
CA TYR A 171 23.92 -2.57 0.62
C TYR A 171 24.98 -3.69 0.48
N ASN A 172 25.27 -4.13 -0.76
CA ASN A 172 26.21 -5.22 -0.99
C ASN A 172 27.65 -4.83 -0.60
N ASP A 173 28.05 -3.59 -0.88
CA ASP A 173 29.37 -3.08 -0.49
C ASP A 173 29.52 -3.03 1.03
N GLU A 174 28.49 -2.56 1.73
CA GLU A 174 28.50 -2.47 3.19
C GLU A 174 28.49 -3.86 3.84
N VAL A 175 27.75 -4.84 3.30
CA VAL A 175 27.85 -6.24 3.76
C VAL A 175 29.26 -6.79 3.56
N ARG A 176 29.91 -6.46 2.44
CA ARG A 176 31.23 -7.01 2.11
C ARG A 176 32.35 -6.42 2.97
N TYR A 177 32.36 -5.10 3.12
CA TYR A 177 33.53 -4.38 3.66
C TYR A 177 33.32 -3.79 5.06
N ASN A 178 32.08 -3.69 5.56
CA ASN A 178 31.78 -3.11 6.86
C ASN A 178 31.29 -4.20 7.82
N GLU A 179 32.18 -4.67 8.71
CA GLU A 179 31.88 -5.73 9.69
C GLU A 179 30.68 -5.38 10.58
N PHE A 180 30.60 -4.13 11.05
CA PHE A 180 29.49 -3.69 11.90
C PHE A 180 28.14 -3.78 11.17
N PHE A 181 28.10 -3.33 9.90
CA PHE A 181 26.88 -3.43 9.10
C PHE A 181 26.56 -4.89 8.75
N ARG A 182 27.55 -5.70 8.41
CA ARG A 182 27.38 -7.13 8.09
C ARG A 182 26.71 -7.89 9.23
N VAL A 183 27.22 -7.75 10.46
CA VAL A 183 26.63 -8.40 11.65
C VAL A 183 25.18 -7.94 11.87
N MET A 184 24.91 -6.66 11.68
CA MET A 184 23.55 -6.11 11.78
C MET A 184 22.61 -6.72 10.71
N ALA A 185 23.06 -6.78 9.46
CA ALA A 185 22.32 -7.33 8.34
C ALA A 185 22.01 -8.84 8.51
N GLU A 186 22.99 -9.61 8.98
CA GLU A 186 22.82 -11.04 9.27
C GLU A 186 21.76 -11.27 10.37
N ARG A 187 21.77 -10.48 11.44
CA ARG A 187 20.77 -10.57 12.51
C ARG A 187 19.36 -10.28 12.01
N VAL A 188 19.18 -9.21 11.23
CA VAL A 188 17.86 -8.89 10.63
C VAL A 188 17.42 -10.01 9.70
N ASN A 189 18.33 -10.54 8.88
CA ASN A 189 18.02 -11.66 7.98
C ASN A 189 17.58 -12.92 8.74
N ASN A 190 18.24 -13.25 9.85
CA ASN A 190 17.89 -14.41 10.67
C ASN A 190 16.48 -14.29 11.26
N ILE A 191 16.12 -13.13 11.80
CA ILE A 191 14.78 -12.86 12.32
C ILE A 191 13.74 -13.06 11.21
N LEU A 192 13.95 -12.42 10.05
CA LEU A 192 13.01 -12.49 8.92
C LEU A 192 12.85 -13.90 8.35
N ASN A 193 13.90 -14.74 8.39
CA ASN A 193 13.84 -16.11 7.92
C ASN A 193 13.11 -17.05 8.89
N ILE A 194 13.15 -16.76 10.20
CA ILE A 194 12.40 -17.51 11.22
C ILE A 194 10.90 -17.25 11.09
N THR A 195 10.50 -15.99 10.88
CA THR A 195 9.09 -15.57 10.74
C THR A 195 8.46 -15.91 9.38
N SER A 196 9.22 -16.54 8.48
CA SER A 196 8.75 -16.96 7.15
C SER A 196 8.45 -18.47 7.05
N LYS A 197 8.61 -19.21 8.16
CA LYS A 197 8.15 -20.60 8.32
C LYS A 197 6.80 -20.62 9.02
#